data_AF-A0A3D3ZK46-F1
#
_entry.id   AF-A0A3D3ZK46-F1
#
_cell.length_a   1.000
_cell.length_b   1.000
_cell.length_c   1.000
_cell.angle_alpha   90.00
_cell.angle_beta   90.00
_cell.angle_gamma   90.00
#
_symmetry.space_group_name_H-M   'P 1'
#
loop_
_entity.id
_entity.type
_entity.pdbx_description
1 polymer ?
#
loop_
_entity_poly.entity_id
_entity_poly.type
_entity_poly.pdbx_seq_one_letter_code
_entity_poly.pdbx_strand_id
1 'polypeptide(L)'
;QNGRKVSVAGVTRVQDKKLGYIIAGSTAKRSTGEAKPVAVHIDDDTTIVRRTGESASSAVLQKLPEGGDIVVEGKMSKRGVVQAKRVVV
;
A
#
# COMPACT_ATOMS: atom_id res chain seq x y z
N GLN A 1 8.43 -3.56 -14.26
CA GLN A 1 7.94 -3.51 -12.86
C GLN A 1 7.19 -2.19 -12.68
N ASN A 2 5.91 -2.24 -12.27
CA ASN A 2 4.98 -1.09 -12.29
C ASN A 2 4.55 -0.64 -10.87
N GLY A 3 5.38 -0.93 -9.86
CA GLY A 3 5.16 -0.52 -8.49
C GLY A 3 5.13 1.00 -8.31
N ARG A 4 4.31 1.45 -7.37
CA ARG A 4 4.20 2.84 -6.93
C ARG A 4 4.80 2.94 -5.53
N LYS A 5 5.74 3.86 -5.35
CA LYS A 5 6.20 4.22 -4.02
C LYS A 5 5.09 4.98 -3.31
N VAL A 6 4.73 4.55 -2.11
CA VAL A 6 3.75 5.19 -1.25
C VAL A 6 4.42 5.51 0.08
N SER A 7 4.38 6.78 0.47
CA SER A 7 4.79 7.22 1.79
C SER A 7 3.59 7.12 2.72
N VAL A 8 3.73 6.33 3.77
CA VAL A 8 2.65 5.95 4.69
C VAL A 8 2.32 7.13 5.60
N ALA A 9 1.05 7.51 5.63
CA ALA A 9 0.49 8.43 6.61
C ALA A 9 -0.18 7.68 7.77
N GLY A 10 -0.69 6.48 7.51
CA GLY A 10 -1.27 5.64 8.56
C GLY A 10 -1.81 4.32 8.01
N VAL A 11 -2.02 3.37 8.92
CA VAL A 11 -2.56 2.04 8.59
C VAL A 11 -3.70 1.73 9.54
N THR A 12 -4.80 1.21 8.98
CA THR A 12 -5.93 0.72 9.77
C THR A 12 -6.37 -0.65 9.31
N ARG A 13 -6.80 -1.48 10.25
CA ARG A 13 -7.46 -2.76 9.97
C ARG A 13 -8.96 -2.52 9.85
N VAL A 14 -9.58 -3.03 8.81
CA VAL A 14 -11.03 -2.93 8.63
C VAL A 14 -11.67 -4.24 9.07
N GLN A 15 -12.84 -4.17 9.72
CA GLN A 15 -13.59 -5.36 10.13
C GLN A 15 -14.46 -5.94 8.99
N ASP A 16 -14.34 -5.39 7.79
CA ASP A 16 -15.05 -5.87 6.61
C ASP A 16 -14.44 -7.19 6.12
N LYS A 17 -15.29 -8.17 5.78
CA LYS A 17 -14.83 -9.52 5.41
C LYS A 17 -14.01 -9.59 4.13
N LYS A 18 -14.02 -8.55 3.29
CA LYS A 18 -13.26 -8.51 2.02
C LYS A 18 -12.07 -7.55 2.07
N LEU A 19 -12.01 -6.68 3.07
CA LEU A 19 -10.99 -5.65 3.21
C LEU A 19 -10.27 -5.87 4.54
N GLY A 20 -9.04 -6.38 4.48
CA GLY A 20 -8.24 -6.62 5.67
C GLY A 20 -7.63 -5.33 6.20
N TYR A 21 -6.95 -4.57 5.33
CA TYR A 21 -6.24 -3.35 5.70
C TYR A 21 -6.43 -2.22 4.70
N ILE A 22 -6.41 -0.99 5.22
CA ILE A 22 -6.28 0.22 4.43
C ILE A 22 -5.02 0.95 4.88
N ILE A 23 -4.17 1.29 3.92
CA ILE A 23 -3.02 2.18 4.13
C ILE A 23 -3.36 3.54 3.51
N ALA A 24 -3.38 4.58 4.32
CA ALA A 24 -3.43 5.95 3.85
C ALA A 24 -2.00 6.44 3.59
N GLY A 25 -1.80 7.16 2.49
CA GLY A 25 -0.48 7.69 2.17
C GLY A 25 -0.50 8.64 0.98
N SER A 26 0.69 8.93 0.46
CA SER A 26 0.86 9.74 -0.74
C SER A 26 1.82 9.08 -1.72
N THR A 27 1.60 9.35 -3.01
CA THR A 27 2.53 8.95 -4.09
C THR A 27 2.89 10.16 -4.92
N ALA A 28 4.09 10.17 -5.50
CA ALA A 28 4.52 11.25 -6.37
C ALA A 28 4.10 10.96 -7.83
N LYS A 29 3.48 11.94 -8.50
CA LYS A 29 3.21 11.84 -9.95
C LYS A 29 4.56 11.85 -10.68
N ARG A 30 4.88 10.76 -11.39
CA ARG A 30 6.18 10.60 -12.08
C ARG A 30 6.58 11.77 -12.98
N SER A 31 5.61 12.43 -13.62
CA SER A 31 5.87 13.52 -14.56
C SER A 31 6.12 14.89 -13.90
N THR A 32 5.62 15.12 -12.68
CA THR A 32 5.67 16.45 -12.03
C THR A 32 6.27 16.45 -10.64
N GLY A 33 6.46 15.28 -10.02
CA GLY A 33 6.89 15.15 -8.63
C GLY A 33 5.82 15.51 -7.60
N GLU A 34 4.67 16.03 -8.03
CA GLU A 34 3.57 16.43 -7.16
C GLU A 34 3.05 15.25 -6.33
N ALA A 35 2.96 15.46 -5.01
CA ALA A 35 2.42 14.48 -4.08
C ALA A 35 0.89 14.39 -4.24
N LYS A 36 0.39 13.17 -4.40
CA LYS A 36 -1.04 12.88 -4.50
C LYS A 36 -1.47 11.94 -3.39
N PRO A 37 -2.57 12.25 -2.69
CA PRO A 37 -3.10 11.35 -1.68
C PRO A 37 -3.59 10.06 -2.35
N VAL A 38 -3.32 8.94 -1.71
CA VAL A 38 -3.75 7.61 -2.14
C VAL A 38 -4.21 6.79 -0.94
N ALA A 39 -5.15 5.90 -1.19
CA ALA A 39 -5.52 4.84 -0.26
C ALA A 39 -5.15 3.50 -0.91
N VAL A 40 -4.54 2.60 -0.14
CA VAL A 40 -4.19 1.25 -0.60
C VAL A 40 -5.09 0.27 0.11
N HIS A 41 -5.88 -0.47 -0.66
CA HIS A 41 -6.70 -1.57 -0.19
C HIS A 41 -5.91 -2.87 -0.25
N ILE A 42 -5.91 -3.58 0.87
CA ILE A 42 -5.24 -4.85 1.04
C ILE A 42 -6.31 -5.85 1.51
N ASP A 43 -6.49 -6.87 0.71
CA ASP A 43 -7.39 -8.01 0.94
C ASP A 43 -6.57 -9.28 1.19
N ASP A 44 -7.25 -10.40 1.38
CA ASP A 44 -6.61 -11.71 1.64
C ASP A 44 -5.84 -12.25 0.41
N ASP A 45 -6.14 -11.75 -0.79
CA ASP A 45 -5.45 -12.13 -2.03
C ASP A 45 -4.16 -11.31 -2.28
N THR A 46 -3.92 -10.30 -1.45
CA THR A 46 -2.74 -9.43 -1.59
C THR A 46 -1.48 -10.12 -1.08
N THR A 47 -0.48 -10.27 -1.95
CA THR A 47 0.83 -10.81 -1.55
C THR A 47 1.65 -9.75 -0.83
N ILE A 48 2.02 -10.00 0.41
CA ILE A 48 2.89 -9.10 1.18
C ILE A 48 4.28 -9.72 1.25
N VAL A 49 5.29 -8.92 0.89
CA VAL A 49 6.69 -9.33 0.90
C VAL A 49 7.55 -8.28 1.59
N ARG A 50 8.63 -8.70 2.22
CA ARG A 50 9.68 -7.80 2.69
C ARG A 50 10.52 -7.31 1.52
N ARG A 51 11.27 -6.22 1.72
CA ARG A 51 12.33 -5.78 0.79
C ARG A 51 13.37 -6.87 0.49
N THR A 52 13.58 -7.82 1.40
CA THR A 52 14.46 -9.00 1.20
C THR A 52 13.90 -9.99 0.17
N GLY A 53 12.62 -9.86 -0.22
CA GLY A 53 11.94 -10.73 -1.17
C GLY A 53 11.10 -11.83 -0.51
N GLU A 54 11.25 -12.04 0.80
CA GLU A 54 10.52 -13.06 1.56
C GLU A 54 9.06 -12.66 1.77
N SER A 55 8.15 -13.64 1.76
CA SER A 55 6.75 -13.43 2.16
C SER A 55 6.64 -12.98 3.61
N ALA A 56 5.70 -12.08 3.88
CA ALA A 56 5.41 -11.58 5.21
C ALA A 56 3.91 -11.72 5.53
N SER A 57 3.61 -11.89 6.82
CA SER A 57 2.24 -11.82 7.32
C SER A 57 1.70 -10.39 7.25
N SER A 58 0.39 -10.24 7.00
CA SER A 58 -0.30 -8.95 7.00
C SER A 58 -0.23 -8.19 8.33
N ALA A 59 0.09 -8.88 9.44
CA ALA A 59 0.34 -8.23 10.72
C ALA A 59 1.51 -7.22 10.68
N VAL A 60 2.45 -7.36 9.73
CA VAL A 60 3.56 -6.40 9.55
C VAL A 60 3.07 -5.01 9.17
N LEU A 61 1.92 -4.92 8.51
CA LEU A 61 1.37 -3.66 8.01
C LEU A 61 0.99 -2.71 9.17
N GLN A 62 0.51 -3.25 10.29
CA GLN A 62 0.18 -2.43 11.48
C GLN A 62 1.41 -1.79 12.11
N LYS A 63 2.61 -2.33 11.84
CA LYS A 63 3.87 -1.84 12.38
C LYS A 63 4.57 -0.87 11.42
N LEU A 64 3.95 -0.56 10.28
CA LEU A 64 4.50 0.42 9.36
C LEU A 64 4.50 1.80 10.03
N PRO A 65 5.67 2.46 10.14
CA PRO A 65 5.74 3.79 10.71
C PRO A 65 5.12 4.82 9.77
N GLU A 66 4.55 5.87 10.33
CA GLU A 66 4.27 7.10 9.59
C GLU A 66 5.57 7.65 8.99
N GLY A 67 5.49 8.15 7.75
CA GLY A 67 6.66 8.55 6.96
C GLY A 67 7.45 7.38 6.36
N GLY A 68 7.12 6.12 6.71
CA GLY A 68 7.70 4.93 6.11
C GLY A 68 7.32 4.79 4.63
N ASP A 69 8.19 4.17 3.85
CA ASP A 69 7.97 3.96 2.42
C ASP A 69 7.67 2.50 2.11
N ILE A 70 6.59 2.27 1.36
CA ILE A 70 6.25 0.96 0.79
C ILE A 70 6.20 1.05 -0.74
N VAL A 71 6.32 -0.10 -1.40
CA VAL A 71 6.07 -0.22 -2.84
C VAL A 71 4.83 -1.04 -3.06
N VAL A 72 3.88 -0.48 -3.79
CA VAL A 72 2.58 -1.11 -4.05
C VAL A 72 2.41 -1.38 -5.54
N GLU A 73 2.17 -2.63 -5.87
CA GLU A 73 1.73 -3.06 -7.20
C GLU A 73 0.24 -3.36 -7.16
N GLY A 74 -0.50 -2.77 -8.10
CA GLY A 74 -1.96 -2.85 -8.08
C GLY A 74 -2.61 -1.95 -9.11
N LYS A 75 -3.94 -2.13 -9.24
CA LYS A 75 -4.76 -1.29 -10.11
C LYS A 75 -5.22 -0.07 -9.33
N MET A 76 -4.89 1.12 -9.83
CA MET A 76 -5.32 2.39 -9.25
C MET A 76 -6.60 2.86 -9.94
N SER A 77 -7.59 3.25 -9.14
CA SER A 77 -8.82 3.89 -9.61
C SER A 77 -8.58 5.38 -9.92
N LYS A 78 -9.54 6.00 -10.61
CA LYS A 78 -9.51 7.46 -10.89
C LYS A 78 -9.53 8.33 -9.62
N ARG A 79 -9.95 7.76 -8.47
CA ARG A 79 -10.09 8.46 -7.17
C ARG A 79 -8.88 8.29 -6.24
N GLY A 80 -7.79 7.68 -6.70
CA GLY A 80 -6.60 7.50 -5.85
C GLY A 80 -6.59 6.23 -5.00
N VAL A 81 -7.61 5.37 -5.12
CA VAL A 81 -7.65 4.08 -4.42
C VAL A 81 -6.91 3.02 -5.23
N VAL A 82 -5.93 2.35 -4.62
CA VAL A 82 -5.15 1.26 -5.20
C VAL A 82 -5.64 -0.07 -4.65
N GLN A 83 -6.18 -0.94 -5.50
CA GLN A 83 -6.39 -2.34 -5.16
C GLN A 83 -5.05 -3.06 -5.29
N ALA A 84 -4.44 -3.42 -4.16
CA ALA A 84 -3.13 -4.06 -4.14
C ALA A 84 -3.23 -5.49 -4.67
N LYS A 85 -2.19 -5.90 -5.38
CA LYS A 85 -1.88 -7.31 -5.68
C LYS A 85 -0.62 -7.74 -4.95
N ARG A 86 0.33 -6.82 -4.83
CA ARG A 86 1.57 -7.02 -4.10
C ARG A 86 1.97 -5.77 -3.34
N VAL A 87 2.37 -5.93 -2.10
CA VAL A 87 2.94 -4.87 -1.26
C VAL A 87 4.33 -5.30 -0.81
N VAL A 88 5.31 -4.43 -1.03
CA VAL A 88 6.67 -4.57 -0.52
C VAL A 88 6.83 -3.60 0.66
N VAL A 89 7.09 -4.16 1.83
CA VAL A 89 7.39 -3.42 3.07
C VAL A 89 8.88 -3.41 3.35
#